data_AF-A0A6J1DSH7-F1
#
_entry.id   AF-A0A6J1DSH7-F1
#
_cell.length_a   1.000
_cell.length_b   1.000
_cell.length_c   1.000
_cell.angle_alpha   90.00
_cell.angle_beta   90.00
_cell.angle_gamma   90.00
#
_symmetry.space_group_name_H-M   'P 1'
#
loop_
_entity.id
_entity.type
_entity.pdbx_description
1 polymer ?
#
loop_
_entity_poly.entity_id
_entity_poly.type
_entity_poly.pdbx_seq_one_letter_code
_entity_poly.pdbx_strand_id
1 'polypeptide(L)'
;MERLRKLSMQGRASAWSVKRLVSYVRSSGLSTISRTVDDFANAESEITSESEARNCAHRVFKNVAKPAARYIEEEDLLRFLKVEEVNTIFPLFEGAIETGKISKSAFRNWVVHAYIERKALAHSLNDTKTAVQQLHKLASAVIIVVIIVISLLVLGVATTKVIVVVTSQLLLVGFMFQNTCKTIFESIIFVFVMHPFDVGDRCVIDGVHMFVEEMNILSTVFLRFDNEKIYYPNSVLLTKPISNFRRSPDMSDTVDFAIDVSTSFDSITALRKAIQIYIESKPKHWSPKHSLVVKEIENVDRMKMSLCVQHTMNHQNFPERNNRRSDLIFELKRVFENLGIKYHLLPQEVVVTHFNFTNGRVAIPSP
;
A
#
# COMPACT_ATOMS: atom_id res chain seq x y z
N MET A 1 7.33 31.81 22.57
CA MET A 1 6.17 31.57 21.69
C MET A 1 6.53 30.76 20.44
N GLU A 2 7.72 30.88 19.86
CA GLU A 2 8.19 30.03 18.73
C GLU A 2 8.30 28.52 19.04
N ARG A 3 8.63 28.13 20.28
CA ARG A 3 8.81 26.72 20.68
C ARG A 3 7.49 25.95 20.85
N LEU A 4 6.36 26.64 21.01
CA LEU A 4 5.02 26.02 21.13
C LEU A 4 4.38 25.72 19.77
N ARG A 5 4.77 26.46 18.72
CA ARG A 5 4.29 26.26 17.34
C ARG A 5 4.89 25.02 16.67
N LYS A 6 6.01 24.51 17.18
CA LYS A 6 6.67 23.28 16.68
C LYS A 6 6.12 21.99 17.28
N LEU A 7 5.31 22.03 18.34
CA LEU A 7 4.71 20.85 18.96
C LEU A 7 3.29 20.54 18.44
N SER A 8 2.64 21.46 17.71
CA SER A 8 1.27 21.27 17.22
C SER A 8 1.16 20.65 15.82
N MET A 9 2.28 20.32 15.16
CA MET A 9 2.30 19.66 13.84
C MET A 9 2.71 18.18 13.91
N GLN A 10 2.70 17.59 15.10
CA GLN A 10 2.95 16.16 15.28
C GLN A 10 1.86 15.56 16.17
N GLY A 11 1.07 14.65 15.60
CA GLY A 11 0.20 13.76 16.36
C GLY A 11 -1.16 13.59 15.71
N ARG A 12 -1.40 12.39 15.17
CA ARG A 12 -2.74 11.84 14.91
C ARG A 12 -3.68 12.26 16.05
N ALA A 13 -4.90 12.69 15.72
CA ALA A 13 -5.93 12.97 16.71
C ALA A 13 -6.07 11.76 17.64
N SER A 14 -5.46 11.85 18.83
CA SER A 14 -5.42 10.75 19.77
C SER A 14 -6.73 10.74 20.54
N ALA A 15 -7.19 9.56 20.95
CA ALA A 15 -8.37 9.35 21.80
C ALA A 15 -8.39 10.26 23.05
N TRP A 16 -7.25 10.86 23.42
CA TRP A 16 -7.10 11.87 24.45
C TRP A 16 -7.82 13.19 24.14
N SER A 17 -7.85 13.65 22.89
CA SER A 17 -8.53 14.89 22.47
C SER A 17 -10.04 14.80 22.68
N VAL A 18 -10.62 13.64 22.32
CA VAL A 18 -12.04 13.32 22.52
C VAL A 18 -12.36 13.18 24.02
N LYS A 19 -11.48 12.56 24.79
CA LYS A 19 -11.65 12.42 26.26
C LYS A 19 -11.58 13.77 26.97
N ARG A 20 -10.77 14.72 26.47
CA ARG A 20 -10.69 16.10 26.97
C ARG A 20 -11.97 16.87 26.69
N LEU A 21 -12.52 16.72 25.48
CA LEU A 21 -13.78 17.35 25.06
C LEU A 21 -14.95 16.87 25.92
N VAL A 22 -15.05 15.55 26.15
CA VAL A 22 -16.05 14.95 27.06
C VAL A 22 -15.86 15.43 28.51
N SER A 23 -14.61 15.58 28.98
CA SER A 23 -14.34 16.06 30.34
C SER A 23 -14.66 17.56 30.54
N TYR A 24 -14.53 18.37 29.49
CA TYR A 24 -14.78 19.81 29.55
C TYR A 24 -16.29 20.12 29.53
N VAL A 25 -17.06 19.34 28.77
CA VAL A 25 -18.54 19.33 28.83
C VAL A 25 -19.02 18.93 30.23
N ARG A 26 -18.27 18.09 30.94
CA ARG A 26 -18.58 17.64 32.31
C ARG A 26 -18.25 18.67 33.40
N SER A 27 -17.32 19.60 33.19
CA SER A 27 -16.86 20.55 34.23
C SER A 27 -17.30 22.00 34.04
N SER A 28 -17.84 22.37 32.88
CA SER A 28 -18.18 23.77 32.56
C SER A 28 -19.70 23.95 32.45
N GLY A 29 -20.37 24.19 33.57
CA GLY A 29 -21.77 24.60 33.59
C GLY A 29 -22.28 24.92 34.99
N LEU A 30 -22.29 26.22 35.34
CA LEU A 30 -22.83 26.78 36.57
C LEU A 30 -24.28 26.34 36.87
N SER A 31 -24.43 25.68 38.02
CA SER A 31 -25.36 25.95 39.15
C SER A 31 -26.85 26.25 38.97
N THR A 32 -27.47 26.16 37.78
CA THR A 32 -28.95 26.33 37.69
C THR A 32 -29.65 25.21 36.92
N ILE A 33 -28.91 24.21 36.42
CA ILE A 33 -29.42 23.11 35.58
C ILE A 33 -29.03 21.73 36.18
N SER A 34 -28.55 21.67 37.43
CA SER A 34 -28.02 20.43 38.06
C SER A 34 -29.01 19.27 38.01
N ARG A 35 -30.31 19.50 38.22
CA ARG A 35 -31.30 18.41 38.27
C ARG A 35 -31.55 17.70 36.93
N THR A 36 -31.22 18.33 35.79
CA THR A 36 -31.48 17.71 34.47
C THR A 36 -30.24 17.06 33.85
N VAL A 37 -29.05 17.53 34.19
CA VAL A 37 -27.79 16.92 33.72
C VAL A 37 -27.45 15.67 34.53
N ASP A 38 -27.76 15.66 35.84
CA ASP A 38 -27.62 14.46 36.67
C ASP A 38 -28.56 13.32 36.22
N ASP A 39 -29.76 13.64 35.72
CA ASP A 39 -30.69 12.68 35.12
C ASP A 39 -30.22 12.18 33.73
N PHE A 40 -29.44 12.98 32.99
CA PHE A 40 -28.81 12.54 31.73
C PHE A 40 -27.59 11.65 31.96
N ALA A 41 -26.80 11.91 33.01
CA ALA A 41 -25.62 11.12 33.37
C ALA A 41 -25.98 9.73 33.92
N ASN A 42 -27.14 9.59 34.60
CA ASN A 42 -27.59 8.31 35.15
C ASN A 42 -28.20 7.35 34.10
N ALA A 43 -28.32 7.79 32.84
CA ALA A 43 -28.88 7.00 31.74
C ALA A 43 -27.88 6.70 30.60
N GLU A 44 -26.57 6.80 30.86
CA GLU A 44 -25.54 6.42 29.89
C GLU A 44 -25.31 4.90 29.90
N SER A 45 -26.16 4.16 29.19
CA SER A 45 -25.75 2.86 28.67
C SER A 45 -24.55 3.08 27.75
N GLU A 46 -23.37 2.57 28.10
CA GLU A 46 -22.26 2.44 27.15
C GLU A 46 -22.82 1.85 25.85
N ILE A 47 -22.47 2.42 24.69
CA ILE A 47 -22.93 1.87 23.42
C ILE A 47 -22.25 0.51 23.26
N THR A 48 -22.99 -0.58 23.50
CA THR A 48 -22.49 -1.95 23.47
C THR A 48 -22.87 -2.67 22.18
N SER A 49 -23.83 -2.13 21.41
CA SER A 49 -24.32 -2.70 20.16
C SER A 49 -24.45 -1.68 19.02
N GLU A 50 -24.45 -2.19 17.79
CA GLU A 50 -24.69 -1.38 16.58
C GLU A 50 -26.09 -0.75 16.57
N SER A 51 -27.08 -1.44 17.17
CA SER A 51 -28.45 -0.92 17.34
C SER A 51 -28.48 0.29 18.29
N GLU A 52 -27.77 0.22 19.41
CA GLU A 52 -27.61 1.35 20.34
C GLU A 52 -26.88 2.53 19.69
N ALA A 53 -25.86 2.25 18.85
CA ALA A 53 -25.17 3.29 18.08
C ALA A 53 -26.13 4.00 17.12
N ARG A 54 -26.99 3.25 16.40
CA ARG A 54 -28.02 3.84 15.52
C ARG A 54 -29.02 4.70 16.29
N ASN A 55 -29.47 4.24 17.46
CA ASN A 55 -30.41 4.98 18.31
C ASN A 55 -29.77 6.24 18.91
N CYS A 56 -28.52 6.15 19.35
CA CYS A 56 -27.74 7.29 19.80
C CYS A 56 -27.58 8.33 18.68
N ALA A 57 -27.21 7.90 17.47
CA ALA A 57 -27.10 8.79 16.32
C ALA A 57 -28.42 9.52 16.02
N HIS A 58 -29.55 8.83 16.14
CA HIS A 58 -30.87 9.44 15.96
C HIS A 58 -31.15 10.52 17.03
N ARG A 59 -30.86 10.23 18.30
CA ARG A 59 -31.04 11.15 19.42
C ARG A 59 -30.17 12.39 19.26
N VAL A 60 -28.88 12.21 18.95
CA VAL A 60 -27.93 13.31 18.76
C VAL A 60 -28.33 14.16 17.56
N PHE A 61 -28.68 13.55 16.42
CA PHE A 61 -29.12 14.29 15.23
C PHE A 61 -30.32 15.20 15.53
N LYS A 62 -31.33 14.69 16.25
CA LYS A 62 -32.53 15.45 16.61
C LYS A 62 -32.23 16.63 17.55
N ASN A 63 -31.21 16.50 18.40
CA ASN A 63 -30.83 17.54 19.35
C ASN A 63 -29.91 18.61 18.75
N VAL A 64 -29.10 18.23 17.75
CA VAL A 64 -28.16 19.15 17.08
C VAL A 64 -28.84 19.92 15.96
N ALA A 65 -29.67 19.27 15.15
CA ALA A 65 -30.40 19.94 14.08
C ALA A 65 -31.49 20.87 14.64
N LYS A 66 -31.76 21.98 13.94
CA LYS A 66 -32.90 22.86 14.24
C LYS A 66 -34.22 22.06 14.25
N PRO A 67 -35.22 22.44 15.08
CA PRO A 67 -36.52 21.76 15.09
C PRO A 67 -37.12 21.67 13.68
N ALA A 68 -37.49 20.46 13.25
CA ALA A 68 -37.99 20.11 11.91
C ALA A 68 -36.99 20.22 10.73
N ALA A 69 -35.70 20.47 10.98
CA ALA A 69 -34.68 20.44 9.92
C ALA A 69 -34.38 19.01 9.45
N ARG A 70 -34.14 18.87 8.14
CA ARG A 70 -33.76 17.59 7.50
C ARG A 70 -32.25 17.35 7.45
N TYR A 71 -31.46 18.39 7.74
CA TYR A 71 -30.00 18.40 7.64
C TYR A 71 -29.41 19.15 8.83
N ILE A 72 -28.17 18.81 9.18
CA ILE A 72 -27.33 19.59 10.11
C ILE A 72 -26.43 20.50 9.26
N GLU A 73 -26.44 21.79 9.55
CA GLU A 73 -25.55 22.78 8.93
C GLU A 73 -24.31 23.02 9.81
N GLU A 74 -23.25 23.59 9.24
CA GLU A 74 -22.02 23.89 9.99
C GLU A 74 -22.31 24.80 11.20
N GLU A 75 -23.20 25.77 11.03
CA GLU A 75 -23.68 26.65 12.10
C GLU A 75 -24.34 25.92 13.27
N ASP A 76 -25.00 24.79 13.00
CA ASP A 76 -25.65 23.98 14.04
C ASP A 76 -24.61 23.26 14.89
N LEU A 77 -23.48 22.85 14.29
CA LEU A 77 -22.36 22.22 15.00
C LEU A 77 -21.55 23.24 15.81
N LEU A 78 -21.38 24.46 15.30
CA LEU A 78 -20.66 25.54 15.97
C LEU A 78 -21.29 25.98 17.30
N ARG A 79 -22.56 25.61 17.55
CA ARG A 79 -23.22 25.80 18.86
C ARG A 79 -22.66 24.90 19.96
N PHE A 80 -22.08 23.77 19.57
CA PHE A 80 -21.61 22.74 20.49
C PHE A 80 -20.09 22.51 20.39
N LEU A 81 -19.46 22.87 19.27
CA LEU A 81 -18.06 22.60 18.96
C LEU A 81 -17.32 23.87 18.55
N LYS A 82 -16.00 23.90 18.75
CA LYS A 82 -15.15 25.01 18.30
C LYS A 82 -14.94 24.94 16.79
N VAL A 83 -14.66 26.09 16.18
CA VAL A 83 -14.39 26.20 14.73
C VAL A 83 -13.31 25.22 14.25
N GLU A 84 -12.23 25.05 15.00
CA GLU A 84 -11.15 24.09 14.66
C GLU A 84 -11.65 22.63 14.64
N GLU A 85 -12.55 22.28 15.55
CA GLU A 85 -13.12 20.92 15.67
C GLU A 85 -14.14 20.67 14.55
N VAL A 86 -14.95 21.67 14.22
CA VAL A 86 -15.89 21.58 13.09
C VAL A 86 -15.13 21.40 11.77
N ASN A 87 -14.06 22.17 11.53
CA ASN A 87 -13.23 22.02 10.32
C ASN A 87 -12.60 20.64 10.17
N THR A 88 -12.36 19.91 11.26
CA THR A 88 -11.79 18.56 11.23
C THR A 88 -12.85 17.47 11.08
N ILE A 89 -14.03 17.66 11.66
CA ILE A 89 -15.09 16.65 11.70
C ILE A 89 -16.02 16.76 10.49
N PHE A 90 -16.31 17.97 10.02
CA PHE A 90 -17.23 18.22 8.91
C PHE A 90 -16.86 17.46 7.62
N PRO A 91 -15.57 17.39 7.21
CA PRO A 91 -15.14 16.59 6.05
C PRO A 91 -15.32 15.08 6.20
N LEU A 92 -15.53 14.57 7.41
CA LEU A 92 -15.67 13.14 7.68
C LEU A 92 -17.06 12.59 7.34
N PHE A 93 -18.05 13.46 7.12
CA PHE A 93 -19.39 13.05 6.77
C PHE A 93 -19.54 12.95 5.24
N GLU A 94 -20.10 11.83 4.77
CA GLU A 94 -20.37 11.58 3.36
C GLU A 94 -21.20 12.71 2.73
N GLY A 95 -20.67 13.34 1.67
CA GLY A 95 -21.35 14.40 0.91
C GLY A 95 -21.37 15.79 1.58
N ALA A 96 -20.77 15.96 2.76
CA ALA A 96 -20.81 17.24 3.49
C ALA A 96 -20.01 18.36 2.82
N ILE A 97 -18.85 18.05 2.21
CA ILE A 97 -18.01 19.03 1.49
C ILE A 97 -18.74 19.60 0.26
N GLU A 98 -19.46 18.74 -0.46
CA GLU A 98 -20.14 19.12 -1.72
C GLU A 98 -21.45 19.86 -1.45
N THR A 99 -22.19 19.46 -0.41
CA THR A 99 -23.54 19.99 -0.14
C THR A 99 -23.58 21.06 0.95
N GLY A 100 -22.50 21.21 1.73
CA GLY A 100 -22.46 22.05 2.92
C GLY A 100 -23.43 21.61 4.02
N LYS A 101 -23.96 20.38 3.95
CA LYS A 101 -25.03 19.86 4.79
C LYS A 101 -24.82 18.40 5.14
N ILE A 102 -25.12 18.02 6.38
CA ILE A 102 -25.03 16.63 6.84
C ILE A 102 -26.43 16.03 6.90
N SER A 103 -26.66 14.98 6.11
CA SER A 103 -27.93 14.24 6.12
C SER A 103 -28.04 13.31 7.32
N LYS A 104 -29.29 12.96 7.69
CA LYS A 104 -29.56 12.00 8.77
C LYS A 104 -28.93 10.62 8.54
N SER A 105 -28.88 10.16 7.29
CA SER A 105 -28.23 8.89 6.93
C SER A 105 -26.72 8.98 7.04
N ALA A 106 -26.10 10.06 6.54
CA ALA A 106 -24.65 10.27 6.64
C ALA A 106 -24.20 10.34 8.11
N PHE A 107 -24.92 11.11 8.94
CA PHE A 107 -24.62 11.19 10.37
C PHE A 107 -24.75 9.84 11.07
N ARG A 108 -25.83 9.10 10.81
CA ARG A 108 -26.03 7.75 11.37
C ARG A 108 -24.93 6.79 10.96
N ASN A 109 -24.59 6.74 9.67
CA ASN A 109 -23.56 5.85 9.14
C ASN A 109 -22.21 6.18 9.78
N TRP A 110 -21.87 7.47 9.91
CA TRP A 110 -20.64 7.91 10.57
C TRP A 110 -20.56 7.46 12.04
N VAL A 111 -21.61 7.64 12.84
CA VAL A 111 -21.62 7.19 14.25
C VAL A 111 -21.48 5.67 14.34
N VAL A 112 -22.14 4.91 13.47
CA VAL A 112 -22.02 3.45 13.42
C VAL A 112 -20.60 3.03 13.04
N HIS A 113 -20.00 3.67 12.03
CA HIS A 113 -18.63 3.40 11.61
C HIS A 113 -17.63 3.71 12.73
N ALA A 114 -17.76 4.86 13.39
CA ALA A 114 -16.92 5.26 14.51
C ALA A 114 -17.04 4.27 15.69
N TYR A 115 -18.23 3.72 15.94
CA TYR A 115 -18.43 2.67 16.93
C TYR A 115 -17.71 1.36 16.55
N ILE A 116 -17.86 0.90 15.31
CA ILE A 116 -17.21 -0.32 14.81
C ILE A 116 -15.69 -0.19 14.88
N GLU A 117 -15.15 0.95 14.42
CA GLU A 117 -13.72 1.25 14.45
C GLU A 117 -13.19 1.27 15.89
N ARG A 118 -13.88 1.96 16.81
CA ARG A 118 -13.53 1.95 18.23
C ARG A 118 -13.54 0.55 18.84
N LYS A 119 -14.52 -0.29 18.49
CA LYS A 119 -14.60 -1.68 18.96
C LYS A 119 -13.44 -2.51 18.43
N ALA A 120 -13.10 -2.37 17.15
CA ALA A 120 -11.96 -3.04 16.53
C ALA A 120 -10.63 -2.63 17.19
N LEU A 121 -10.44 -1.34 17.45
CA LEU A 121 -9.26 -0.82 18.16
C LEU A 121 -9.18 -1.33 19.60
N ALA A 122 -10.30 -1.31 20.34
CA ALA A 122 -10.35 -1.81 21.71
C ALA A 122 -10.03 -3.31 21.78
N HIS A 123 -10.51 -4.10 20.81
CA HIS A 123 -10.19 -5.52 20.70
C HIS A 123 -8.69 -5.73 20.43
N SER A 124 -8.13 -5.02 19.45
CA SER A 124 -6.70 -5.09 19.11
C SER A 124 -5.77 -4.70 20.29
N LEU A 125 -6.15 -3.69 21.08
CA LEU A 125 -5.40 -3.29 22.28
C LEU A 125 -5.48 -4.34 23.41
N ASN A 126 -6.60 -5.03 23.56
CA ASN A 126 -6.73 -6.11 24.54
C ASN A 126 -5.95 -7.36 24.12
N ASP A 127 -5.91 -7.67 22.82
CA ASP A 127 -5.14 -8.81 22.29
C ASP A 127 -3.64 -8.60 22.50
N THR A 128 -3.13 -7.40 22.20
CA THR A 128 -1.72 -7.05 22.44
C THR A 128 -1.36 -7.12 23.93
N LYS A 129 -2.23 -6.62 24.83
CA LYS A 129 -2.02 -6.74 26.28
C LYS A 129 -1.97 -8.20 26.74
N THR A 130 -2.85 -9.03 26.19
CA THR A 130 -2.93 -10.46 26.51
C THR A 130 -1.68 -11.21 26.03
N ALA A 131 -1.22 -10.95 24.80
CA ALA A 131 -0.01 -11.54 24.25
C ALA A 131 1.24 -11.19 25.09
N VAL A 132 1.38 -9.92 25.50
CA VAL A 132 2.49 -9.49 26.37
C VAL A 132 2.43 -10.16 27.74
N GLN A 133 1.24 -10.29 28.34
CA GLN A 133 1.07 -10.99 29.61
C GLN A 133 1.42 -12.48 29.51
N GLN A 134 1.05 -13.14 28.41
CA GLN A 134 1.43 -14.53 28.17
C GLN A 134 2.94 -14.69 28.01
N LEU A 135 3.58 -13.80 27.23
CA LEU A 135 5.03 -13.79 27.08
C LEU A 135 5.75 -13.60 28.43
N HIS A 136 5.28 -12.67 29.26
CA HIS A 136 5.83 -12.47 30.60
C HIS A 136 5.69 -13.72 31.48
N LYS A 137 4.53 -14.39 31.45
CA LYS A 137 4.31 -15.64 32.19
C LYS A 137 5.27 -16.74 31.74
N LEU A 138 5.45 -16.91 30.42
CA LEU A 138 6.40 -17.89 29.86
C LEU A 138 7.85 -17.56 30.24
N ALA A 139 8.28 -16.31 30.08
CA ALA A 139 9.62 -15.87 30.46
C ALA A 139 9.88 -16.07 31.96
N SER A 140 8.90 -15.73 32.80
CA SER A 140 8.98 -15.94 34.26
C SER A 140 9.10 -17.43 34.60
N ALA A 141 8.34 -18.30 33.94
CA ALA A 141 8.43 -19.75 34.15
C ALA A 141 9.83 -20.29 33.80
N VAL A 142 10.40 -19.86 32.67
CA VAL A 142 11.76 -20.24 32.26
C VAL A 142 12.79 -19.76 33.30
N ILE A 143 12.70 -18.51 33.74
CA ILE A 143 13.61 -17.94 34.75
C ILE A 143 13.50 -18.71 36.07
N ILE A 144 12.29 -19.06 36.52
CA ILE A 144 12.08 -19.86 37.74
C ILE A 144 12.76 -21.22 37.63
N VAL A 145 12.62 -21.92 36.50
CA VAL A 145 13.30 -23.20 36.26
C VAL A 145 14.81 -23.04 36.33
N VAL A 146 15.37 -22.01 35.70
CA VAL A 146 16.82 -21.71 35.75
C VAL A 146 17.27 -21.43 37.19
N ILE A 147 16.53 -20.64 37.96
CA ILE A 147 16.83 -20.35 39.37
C ILE A 147 16.83 -21.65 40.19
N ILE A 148 15.83 -22.52 40.04
CA ILE A 148 15.76 -23.81 40.76
C ILE A 148 17.00 -24.66 40.44
N VAL A 149 17.39 -24.76 39.17
CA VAL A 149 18.57 -25.53 38.74
C VAL A 149 19.85 -24.96 39.37
N ILE A 150 20.03 -23.64 39.34
CA ILE A 150 21.21 -22.98 39.94
C ILE A 150 21.21 -23.16 41.47
N SER A 151 20.07 -23.01 42.14
CA SER A 151 19.97 -23.19 43.59
C SER A 151 20.32 -24.62 44.01
N LEU A 152 19.88 -25.64 43.26
CA LEU A 152 20.25 -27.04 43.51
C LEU A 152 21.75 -27.31 43.32
N LEU A 153 22.39 -26.62 42.38
CA LEU A 153 23.85 -26.65 42.18
C LEU A 153 24.59 -26.03 43.37
N VAL A 154 24.17 -24.85 43.84
CA VAL A 154 24.81 -24.13 44.96
C VAL A 154 24.64 -24.85 46.29
N LEU A 155 23.48 -25.48 46.54
CA LEU A 155 23.22 -26.23 47.77
C LEU A 155 24.02 -27.55 47.89
N GLY A 156 24.84 -27.90 46.90
CA GLY A 156 25.67 -29.12 46.93
C GLY A 156 24.87 -30.42 46.80
N VAL A 157 23.55 -30.34 46.56
CA VAL A 157 22.67 -31.50 46.29
C VAL A 157 22.87 -32.02 44.85
N ALA A 158 23.52 -31.23 43.99
CA ALA A 158 23.82 -31.59 42.62
C ALA A 158 24.86 -32.72 42.51
N THR A 159 24.34 -33.94 42.49
CA THR A 159 25.10 -35.14 42.12
C THR A 159 25.38 -35.12 40.61
N THR A 160 26.44 -35.79 40.14
CA THR A 160 26.75 -35.99 38.70
C THR A 160 25.52 -36.41 37.88
N LYS A 161 24.61 -37.22 38.48
CA LYS A 161 23.34 -37.63 37.86
C LYS A 161 22.40 -36.47 37.54
N VAL A 162 22.29 -35.47 38.43
CA VAL A 162 21.42 -34.30 38.23
C VAL A 162 21.97 -33.43 37.10
N ILE A 163 23.29 -33.23 37.06
CA ILE A 163 23.96 -32.47 36.00
C ILE A 163 23.71 -33.12 34.64
N VAL A 164 23.89 -34.44 34.52
CA VAL A 164 23.66 -35.18 33.27
C VAL A 164 22.21 -35.02 32.78
N VAL A 165 21.22 -35.12 33.68
CA VAL A 165 19.80 -34.94 33.33
C VAL A 165 19.53 -33.51 32.84
N VAL A 166 20.03 -32.50 33.55
CA VAL A 166 19.85 -31.09 33.16
C VAL A 166 20.50 -30.80 31.81
N THR A 167 21.75 -31.23 31.60
CA THR A 167 22.46 -31.04 30.33
C THR A 167 21.77 -31.75 29.18
N SER A 168 21.28 -32.99 29.38
CA SER A 168 20.49 -33.71 28.38
C SER A 168 19.22 -32.95 27.99
N GLN A 169 18.49 -32.38 28.96
CA GLN A 169 17.29 -31.61 28.69
C GLN A 169 17.59 -30.28 27.98
N LEU A 170 18.69 -29.60 28.35
CA LEU A 170 19.15 -28.38 27.67
C LEU A 170 19.53 -28.65 26.21
N LEU A 171 20.16 -29.80 25.92
CA LEU A 171 20.44 -30.20 24.55
C LEU A 171 19.15 -30.40 23.75
N LEU A 172 18.14 -31.08 24.31
CA LEU A 172 16.83 -31.23 23.66
C LEU A 172 16.19 -29.88 23.34
N VAL A 173 16.21 -28.94 24.28
CA VAL A 173 15.73 -27.57 24.06
C VAL A 173 16.51 -26.89 22.93
N GLY A 174 17.84 -27.00 22.92
CA GLY A 174 18.70 -26.47 21.86
C GLY A 174 18.34 -27.02 20.47
N PHE A 175 18.09 -28.33 20.36
CA PHE A 175 17.62 -28.96 19.12
C PHE A 175 16.24 -28.45 18.69
N MET A 176 15.30 -28.26 19.62
CA MET A 176 13.98 -27.71 19.31
C MET A 176 14.04 -26.29 18.74
N PHE A 177 14.90 -25.43 19.29
CA PHE A 177 15.03 -24.03 18.86
C PHE A 177 16.10 -23.80 17.78
N GLN A 178 16.82 -24.84 17.35
CA GLN A 178 17.90 -24.75 16.38
C GLN A 178 17.48 -24.00 15.12
N ASN A 179 16.32 -24.34 14.55
CA ASN A 179 15.83 -23.72 13.33
C ASN A 179 15.45 -22.24 13.52
N THR A 180 14.88 -21.89 14.67
CA THR A 180 14.52 -20.51 15.01
C THR A 180 15.77 -19.65 15.16
N CYS A 181 16.78 -20.12 15.90
CA CYS A 181 18.05 -19.42 16.07
C CYS A 181 18.76 -19.22 14.72
N LYS A 182 18.78 -20.25 13.86
CA LYS A 182 19.31 -20.16 12.50
C LYS A 182 18.60 -19.08 11.68
N THR A 183 17.27 -19.10 11.67
CA THR A 183 16.45 -18.13 10.92
C THR A 183 16.70 -16.69 11.37
N ILE A 184 16.79 -16.45 12.69
CA ILE A 184 17.09 -15.13 13.25
C ILE A 184 18.49 -14.66 12.81
N PHE A 185 19.48 -15.54 12.93
CA PHE A 185 20.86 -15.22 12.56
C PHE A 185 21.02 -14.91 11.06
N GLU A 186 20.40 -15.73 10.20
CA GLU A 186 20.34 -15.49 8.75
C GLU A 186 19.69 -14.16 8.42
N SER A 187 18.62 -13.80 9.12
CA SER A 187 17.91 -12.54 8.93
C SER A 187 18.77 -11.33 9.36
N ILE A 188 19.53 -11.45 10.46
CA ILE A 188 20.47 -10.42 10.92
C ILE A 188 21.58 -10.23 9.88
N ILE A 189 22.19 -11.32 9.40
CA ILE A 189 23.23 -11.25 8.35
C ILE A 189 22.67 -10.61 7.08
N PHE A 190 21.48 -11.00 6.67
CA PHE A 190 20.85 -10.47 5.47
C PHE A 190 20.65 -8.95 5.57
N VAL A 191 20.09 -8.45 6.68
CA VAL A 191 19.78 -7.03 6.86
C VAL A 191 21.02 -6.18 7.08
N PHE A 192 21.97 -6.63 7.92
CA PHE A 192 23.09 -5.79 8.37
C PHE A 192 24.41 -6.05 7.65
N VAL A 193 24.63 -7.25 7.11
CA VAL A 193 25.91 -7.63 6.50
C VAL A 193 25.81 -7.64 4.98
N MET A 194 24.88 -8.43 4.42
CA MET A 194 24.68 -8.46 2.95
C MET A 194 24.03 -7.18 2.46
N HIS A 195 23.02 -6.72 3.19
CA HIS A 195 22.38 -5.42 3.04
C HIS A 195 22.10 -5.05 1.56
N PRO A 196 21.29 -5.83 0.83
CA PRO A 196 21.11 -5.68 -0.63
C PRO A 196 20.28 -4.47 -1.06
N PHE A 197 19.51 -3.87 -0.15
CA PHE A 197 18.67 -2.71 -0.39
C PHE A 197 18.45 -1.92 0.89
N ASP A 198 18.00 -0.67 0.70
CA ASP A 198 17.66 0.27 1.76
C ASP A 198 16.17 0.66 1.73
N VAL A 199 15.70 1.27 2.81
CA VAL A 199 14.35 1.88 2.83
C VAL A 199 14.25 2.94 1.73
N GLY A 200 13.19 2.84 0.93
CA GLY A 200 12.94 3.69 -0.22
C GLY A 200 13.51 3.16 -1.55
N ASP A 201 14.26 2.07 -1.54
CA ASP A 201 14.73 1.43 -2.78
C ASP A 201 13.58 0.78 -3.53
N ARG A 202 13.62 0.90 -4.86
CA ARG A 202 12.73 0.15 -5.73
C ARG A 202 13.42 -1.16 -6.09
N CYS A 203 12.75 -2.26 -5.79
CA CYS A 203 13.27 -3.60 -6.04
C CYS A 203 12.29 -4.43 -6.87
N VAL A 204 12.82 -5.47 -7.51
CA VAL A 204 12.03 -6.54 -8.13
C VAL A 204 12.38 -7.84 -7.44
N ILE A 205 11.36 -8.49 -6.88
CA ILE A 205 11.44 -9.77 -6.19
C ILE A 205 10.36 -10.64 -6.81
N ASP A 206 10.72 -11.84 -7.28
CA ASP A 206 9.83 -12.77 -7.98
C ASP A 206 9.04 -12.12 -9.14
N GLY A 207 9.67 -11.19 -9.87
CA GLY A 207 9.04 -10.46 -10.98
C GLY A 207 8.07 -9.35 -10.57
N VAL A 208 7.84 -9.13 -9.27
CA VAL A 208 6.97 -8.07 -8.76
C VAL A 208 7.82 -6.87 -8.37
N HIS A 209 7.51 -5.71 -8.96
CA HIS A 209 8.17 -4.46 -8.60
C HIS A 209 7.52 -3.83 -7.37
N MET A 210 8.34 -3.46 -6.39
CA MET A 210 7.88 -2.90 -5.12
C MET A 210 8.90 -1.89 -4.59
N PHE A 211 8.48 -1.05 -3.65
CA PHE A 211 9.37 -0.18 -2.87
C PHE A 211 9.58 -0.77 -1.47
N VAL A 212 10.79 -0.68 -0.94
CA VAL A 212 11.07 -1.04 0.45
C VAL A 212 10.48 0.04 1.35
N GLU A 213 9.45 -0.29 2.13
CA GLU A 213 8.80 0.66 3.05
C GLU A 213 9.46 0.61 4.43
N GLU A 214 9.64 -0.58 4.98
CA GLU A 214 10.19 -0.79 6.32
C GLU A 214 11.07 -2.03 6.36
N MET A 215 12.20 -1.96 7.06
CA MET A 215 13.07 -3.11 7.32
C MET A 215 13.04 -3.45 8.81
N ASN A 216 12.55 -4.65 9.13
CA ASN A 216 12.64 -5.22 10.47
C ASN A 216 13.69 -6.33 10.49
N ILE A 217 14.07 -6.79 11.68
CA ILE A 217 15.09 -7.84 11.85
C ILE A 217 14.66 -9.14 11.17
N LEU A 218 13.40 -9.56 11.31
CA LEU A 218 12.91 -10.86 10.80
C LEU A 218 12.17 -10.74 9.47
N SER A 219 11.70 -9.55 9.11
CA SER A 219 10.89 -9.35 7.91
C SER A 219 11.10 -7.96 7.33
N THR A 220 10.96 -7.85 6.01
CA THR A 220 10.92 -6.57 5.30
C THR A 220 9.51 -6.33 4.76
N VAL A 221 9.02 -5.11 4.90
CA VAL A 221 7.73 -4.66 4.39
C VAL A 221 7.96 -3.90 3.09
N PHE A 222 7.30 -4.37 2.04
CA PHE A 222 7.33 -3.78 0.72
C PHE A 222 5.98 -3.13 0.41
N LEU A 223 6.02 -2.02 -0.32
CA LEU A 223 4.84 -1.35 -0.85
C LEU A 223 4.78 -1.55 -2.36
N ARG A 224 3.70 -2.16 -2.84
CA ARG A 224 3.42 -2.31 -4.26
C ARG A 224 2.74 -1.05 -4.81
N PHE A 225 2.71 -0.87 -6.13
CA PHE A 225 2.15 0.33 -6.78
C PHE A 225 0.67 0.60 -6.53
N ASP A 226 -0.09 -0.43 -6.13
CA ASP A 226 -1.49 -0.34 -5.71
C ASP A 226 -1.65 0.01 -4.22
N ASN A 227 -0.55 0.40 -3.56
CA ASN A 227 -0.43 0.62 -2.12
C ASN A 227 -0.69 -0.62 -1.26
N GLU A 228 -0.60 -1.83 -1.84
CA GLU A 228 -0.62 -3.07 -1.07
C GLU A 228 0.70 -3.25 -0.29
N LYS A 229 0.60 -3.56 1.01
CA LYS A 229 1.74 -3.92 1.86
C LYS A 229 2.01 -5.42 1.79
N ILE A 230 3.22 -5.77 1.41
CA ILE A 230 3.66 -7.15 1.26
C ILE A 230 4.79 -7.44 2.25
N TYR A 231 4.60 -8.44 3.10
CA TYR A 231 5.56 -8.82 4.14
C TYR A 231 6.38 -10.02 3.67
N TYR A 232 7.70 -9.84 3.59
CA TYR A 232 8.62 -10.92 3.28
C TYR A 232 9.48 -11.28 4.50
N PRO A 233 9.55 -12.57 4.89
CA PRO A 233 10.55 -13.02 5.85
C PRO A 233 11.96 -12.84 5.27
N ASN A 234 12.87 -12.28 6.05
CA ASN A 234 14.24 -12.01 5.59
C ASN A 234 15.01 -13.31 5.28
N SER A 235 14.71 -14.39 6.00
CA SER A 235 15.25 -15.73 5.71
C SER A 235 14.85 -16.26 4.34
N VAL A 236 13.67 -15.87 3.82
CA VAL A 236 13.23 -16.22 2.46
C VAL A 236 13.91 -15.31 1.44
N LEU A 237 13.99 -14.00 1.72
CA LEU A 237 14.65 -13.03 0.83
C LEU A 237 16.12 -13.38 0.57
N LEU A 238 16.81 -13.94 1.58
CA LEU A 238 18.18 -14.42 1.45
C LEU A 238 18.35 -15.47 0.34
N THR A 239 17.30 -16.23 0.02
CA THR A 239 17.33 -17.30 -1.00
C THR A 239 16.86 -16.83 -2.37
N LYS A 240 16.37 -15.59 -2.49
CA LYS A 240 15.74 -15.07 -3.72
C LYS A 240 16.66 -14.11 -4.47
N PRO A 241 16.60 -14.09 -5.81
CA PRO A 241 17.25 -13.04 -6.58
C PRO A 241 16.54 -11.71 -6.35
N ILE A 242 17.31 -10.67 -6.01
CA ILE A 242 16.78 -9.32 -5.76
C ILE A 242 17.38 -8.37 -6.80
N SER A 243 16.52 -7.77 -7.63
CA SER A 243 16.95 -6.71 -8.54
C SER A 243 16.74 -5.36 -7.87
N ASN A 244 17.78 -4.54 -7.71
CA ASN A 244 17.68 -3.22 -7.09
C ASN A 244 17.95 -2.11 -8.12
N PHE A 245 16.96 -1.25 -8.34
CA PHE A 245 17.08 -0.15 -9.30
C PHE A 245 17.98 0.98 -8.82
N ARG A 246 17.95 1.35 -7.52
CA ARG A 246 18.80 2.43 -6.99
C ARG A 246 20.28 2.08 -7.11
N ARG A 247 20.64 0.83 -6.86
CA ARG A 247 22.03 0.36 -6.87
C ARG A 247 22.53 -0.01 -8.27
N SER A 248 21.67 0.07 -9.28
CA SER A 248 22.04 -0.16 -10.68
C SER A 248 22.63 1.09 -11.33
N PRO A 249 23.53 0.94 -12.33
CA PRO A 249 24.00 2.04 -13.16
C PRO A 249 22.91 2.51 -14.13
N ASP A 250 23.28 3.40 -15.04
CA ASP A 250 22.46 3.86 -16.17
C ASP A 250 21.83 2.68 -16.94
N MET A 251 20.49 2.64 -16.96
CA MET A 251 19.73 1.50 -17.46
C MET A 251 19.17 1.75 -18.86
N SER A 252 18.87 0.67 -19.58
CA SER A 252 18.29 0.72 -20.92
C SER A 252 16.80 0.41 -20.92
N ASP A 253 16.10 1.02 -21.87
CA ASP A 253 14.73 0.72 -22.22
C ASP A 253 14.62 0.23 -23.66
N THR A 254 13.62 -0.63 -23.86
CA THR A 254 13.30 -1.17 -25.18
C THR A 254 11.89 -0.72 -25.60
N VAL A 255 11.80 -0.22 -26.82
CA VAL A 255 10.54 0.11 -27.50
C VAL A 255 10.39 -0.81 -28.68
N ASP A 256 9.42 -1.71 -28.57
CA ASP A 256 9.05 -2.62 -29.66
C ASP A 256 7.94 -2.01 -30.49
N PHE A 257 8.10 -2.06 -31.81
CA PHE A 257 7.11 -1.58 -32.78
C PHE A 257 7.16 -2.43 -34.05
N ALA A 258 6.13 -2.30 -34.88
CA ALA A 258 6.04 -3.00 -36.13
C ALA A 258 5.85 -2.02 -37.30
N ILE A 259 6.49 -2.33 -38.42
CA ILE A 259 6.33 -1.60 -39.68
C ILE A 259 5.95 -2.59 -40.79
N ASP A 260 5.40 -2.08 -41.88
CA ASP A 260 5.11 -2.91 -43.06
C ASP A 260 6.40 -3.47 -43.67
N VAL A 261 6.39 -4.75 -44.06
CA VAL A 261 7.52 -5.41 -44.74
C VAL A 261 7.87 -4.74 -46.06
N SER A 262 6.90 -4.10 -46.73
CA SER A 262 7.11 -3.33 -47.95
C SER A 262 7.82 -2.00 -47.72
N THR A 263 8.15 -1.63 -46.48
CA THR A 263 8.88 -0.39 -46.17
C THR A 263 10.25 -0.44 -46.84
N SER A 264 10.56 0.57 -47.67
CA SER A 264 11.81 0.62 -48.41
C SER A 264 13.02 0.70 -47.47
N PHE A 265 14.15 0.17 -47.94
CA PHE A 265 15.42 0.23 -47.22
C PHE A 265 15.86 1.68 -46.93
N ASP A 266 15.56 2.62 -47.85
CA ASP A 266 15.85 4.04 -47.69
C ASP A 266 15.07 4.65 -46.53
N SER A 267 13.78 4.31 -46.39
CA SER A 267 12.96 4.76 -45.26
C SER A 267 13.46 4.20 -43.92
N ILE A 268 13.93 2.95 -43.88
CA ILE A 268 14.51 2.35 -42.67
C ILE A 268 15.85 3.04 -42.31
N THR A 269 16.65 3.40 -43.31
CA THR A 269 17.90 4.15 -43.10
C THR A 269 17.63 5.57 -42.61
N ALA A 270 16.64 6.24 -43.19
CA ALA A 270 16.17 7.55 -42.74
C ALA A 270 15.62 7.50 -41.30
N LEU A 271 14.89 6.45 -40.94
CA LEU A 271 14.42 6.19 -39.58
C LEU A 271 15.58 6.08 -38.58
N ARG A 272 16.60 5.27 -38.89
CA ARG A 272 17.81 5.16 -38.05
C ARG A 272 18.47 6.51 -37.83
N LYS A 273 18.64 7.29 -38.90
CA LYS A 273 19.25 8.62 -38.83
C LYS A 273 18.41 9.60 -38.00
N ALA A 274 17.09 9.58 -38.16
CA ALA A 274 16.19 10.43 -37.38
C ALA A 274 16.23 10.10 -35.87
N ILE A 275 16.27 8.80 -35.53
CA ILE A 275 16.43 8.34 -34.14
C ILE A 275 17.78 8.80 -33.56
N GLN A 276 18.87 8.63 -34.31
CA GLN A 276 20.20 9.10 -33.90
C GLN A 276 20.19 10.60 -33.58
N ILE A 277 19.66 11.43 -34.49
CA ILE A 277 19.57 12.88 -34.31
C ILE A 277 18.75 13.23 -33.06
N TYR A 278 17.62 12.55 -32.83
CA TYR A 278 16.80 12.80 -31.64
C TYR A 278 17.55 12.47 -30.34
N ILE A 279 18.21 11.31 -30.28
CA ILE A 279 18.98 10.88 -29.10
C ILE A 279 20.11 11.87 -28.81
N GLU A 280 20.87 12.26 -29.84
CA GLU A 280 21.94 13.25 -29.72
C GLU A 280 21.45 14.65 -29.35
N SER A 281 20.20 15.01 -29.71
CA SER A 281 19.61 16.29 -29.33
C SER A 281 19.29 16.40 -27.83
N LYS A 282 19.18 15.26 -27.12
CA LYS A 282 18.84 15.19 -25.69
C LYS A 282 19.90 14.41 -24.89
N PRO A 283 21.16 14.89 -24.83
CA PRO A 283 22.26 14.18 -24.16
C PRO A 283 22.09 14.11 -22.63
N LYS A 284 21.22 14.94 -22.05
CA LYS A 284 20.85 14.86 -20.64
C LYS A 284 19.94 13.67 -20.33
N HIS A 285 19.20 13.17 -21.32
CA HIS A 285 18.22 12.09 -21.12
C HIS A 285 18.76 10.74 -21.57
N TRP A 286 19.53 10.74 -22.65
CA TRP A 286 19.95 9.54 -23.35
C TRP A 286 21.47 9.48 -23.51
N SER A 287 22.01 8.28 -23.37
CA SER A 287 23.35 7.96 -23.85
C SER A 287 23.34 7.90 -25.38
N PRO A 288 24.44 8.31 -26.06
CA PRO A 288 24.54 8.20 -27.53
C PRO A 288 24.39 6.75 -28.04
N LYS A 289 24.69 5.76 -27.20
CA LYS A 289 24.59 4.34 -27.55
C LYS A 289 23.12 3.91 -27.65
N HIS A 290 22.71 3.49 -28.83
CA HIS A 290 21.42 2.87 -29.08
C HIS A 290 21.52 1.83 -30.19
N SER A 291 20.52 0.95 -30.27
CA SER A 291 20.43 -0.06 -31.33
C SER A 291 19.01 -0.15 -31.86
N LEU A 292 18.88 -0.18 -33.19
CA LEU A 292 17.64 -0.48 -33.88
C LEU A 292 17.79 -1.80 -34.63
N VAL A 293 17.11 -2.83 -34.13
CA VAL A 293 17.23 -4.22 -34.61
C VAL A 293 15.89 -4.70 -35.16
N VAL A 294 15.93 -5.45 -36.26
CA VAL A 294 14.78 -6.22 -36.75
C VAL A 294 14.73 -7.53 -35.97
N LYS A 295 13.64 -7.79 -35.25
CA LYS A 295 13.45 -9.00 -34.44
C LYS A 295 13.04 -10.18 -35.30
N GLU A 296 11.96 -10.00 -36.08
CA GLU A 296 11.38 -11.04 -36.93
C GLU A 296 10.47 -10.42 -38.00
N ILE A 297 10.14 -11.22 -39.01
CA ILE A 297 9.07 -10.94 -39.96
C ILE A 297 7.92 -11.91 -39.65
N GLU A 298 6.77 -11.37 -39.28
CA GLU A 298 5.56 -12.12 -38.95
C GLU A 298 4.58 -12.03 -40.14
N ASN A 299 4.03 -13.17 -40.56
CA ASN A 299 3.04 -13.33 -41.64
C ASN A 299 3.38 -12.62 -42.98
N VAL A 300 4.66 -12.31 -43.21
CA VAL A 300 5.18 -11.67 -44.45
C VAL A 300 4.67 -10.24 -44.67
N ASP A 301 3.79 -9.69 -43.84
CA ASP A 301 3.33 -8.29 -43.85
C ASP A 301 3.98 -7.44 -42.75
N ARG A 302 4.33 -8.04 -41.62
CA ARG A 302 4.74 -7.31 -40.42
C ARG A 302 6.21 -7.53 -40.08
N MET A 303 7.01 -6.47 -40.18
CA MET A 303 8.38 -6.46 -39.69
C MET A 303 8.41 -5.94 -38.25
N LYS A 304 8.67 -6.82 -37.28
CA LYS A 304 8.82 -6.43 -35.87
C LYS A 304 10.22 -5.88 -35.64
N MET A 305 10.31 -4.68 -35.10
CA MET A 305 11.55 -3.98 -34.79
C MET A 305 11.62 -3.64 -33.31
N SER A 306 12.84 -3.47 -32.83
CA SER A 306 13.15 -3.14 -31.45
C SER A 306 14.18 -2.04 -31.39
N LEU A 307 13.82 -0.93 -30.76
CA LEU A 307 14.72 0.16 -30.44
C LEU A 307 15.15 0.02 -28.97
N CYS A 308 16.44 -0.22 -28.74
CA CYS A 308 17.05 -0.18 -27.41
C CYS A 308 17.81 1.14 -27.23
N VAL A 309 17.45 1.89 -26.20
CA VAL A 309 18.09 3.15 -25.82
C VAL A 309 18.56 3.07 -24.37
N GLN A 310 19.71 3.65 -24.06
CA GLN A 310 20.20 3.74 -22.69
C GLN A 310 19.91 5.12 -22.10
N HIS A 311 19.26 5.15 -20.93
CA HIS A 311 19.03 6.37 -20.16
C HIS A 311 20.32 6.82 -19.46
N THR A 312 20.44 8.11 -19.17
CA THR A 312 21.48 8.70 -18.28
C THR A 312 21.13 8.60 -16.79
N MET A 313 20.25 7.66 -16.45
CA MET A 313 19.80 7.42 -15.09
C MET A 313 19.42 5.96 -14.91
N ASN A 314 19.37 5.52 -13.66
CA ASN A 314 18.74 4.25 -13.32
C ASN A 314 17.21 4.38 -13.26
N HIS A 315 16.51 3.25 -13.12
CA HIS A 315 15.05 3.20 -13.12
C HIS A 315 14.43 3.36 -11.72
N GLN A 316 15.15 3.97 -10.76
CA GLN A 316 14.62 4.28 -9.44
C GLN A 316 13.47 5.30 -9.55
N ASN A 317 13.64 6.37 -10.33
CA ASN A 317 12.60 7.34 -10.62
C ASN A 317 11.71 6.85 -11.78
N PHE A 318 10.70 6.05 -11.44
CA PHE A 318 9.79 5.47 -12.42
C PHE A 318 8.96 6.51 -13.20
N PRO A 319 8.39 7.57 -12.58
CA PRO A 319 7.69 8.62 -13.32
C PRO A 319 8.56 9.29 -14.38
N GLU A 320 9.80 9.68 -14.03
CA GLU A 320 10.72 10.32 -14.96
C GLU A 320 11.10 9.38 -16.12
N ARG A 321 11.37 8.10 -15.83
CA ARG A 321 11.59 7.08 -16.86
C ARG A 321 10.41 7.01 -17.83
N ASN A 322 9.19 6.98 -17.31
CA ASN A 322 7.99 6.88 -18.15
C ASN A 322 7.76 8.14 -18.99
N ASN A 323 8.04 9.33 -18.46
CA ASN A 323 7.97 10.58 -19.23
C ASN A 323 8.97 10.55 -20.39
N ARG A 324 10.23 10.21 -20.13
CA ARG A 324 11.26 10.08 -21.19
C ARG A 324 10.88 9.05 -22.23
N ARG A 325 10.39 7.88 -21.81
CA ARG A 325 9.92 6.84 -22.73
C ARG A 325 8.72 7.29 -23.56
N SER A 326 7.79 8.04 -22.97
CA SER A 326 6.62 8.57 -23.68
C SER A 326 7.03 9.60 -24.72
N ASP A 327 7.94 10.52 -24.37
CA ASP A 327 8.52 11.48 -25.31
C ASP A 327 9.19 10.78 -26.51
N LEU A 328 9.95 9.72 -26.25
CA LEU A 328 10.57 8.91 -27.32
C LEU A 328 9.52 8.27 -28.23
N ILE A 329 8.42 7.76 -27.67
CA ILE A 329 7.33 7.16 -28.47
C ILE A 329 6.61 8.21 -29.31
N PHE A 330 6.32 9.39 -28.75
CA PHE A 330 5.73 10.49 -29.52
C PHE A 330 6.65 10.95 -30.64
N GLU A 331 7.97 10.91 -30.42
CA GLU A 331 8.94 11.23 -31.45
C GLU A 331 9.04 10.16 -32.54
N LEU A 332 9.01 8.88 -32.17
CA LEU A 332 8.90 7.80 -33.14
C LEU A 332 7.64 7.96 -34.00
N LYS A 333 6.50 8.29 -33.39
CA LYS A 333 5.25 8.58 -34.12
C LYS A 333 5.47 9.71 -35.15
N ARG A 334 6.07 10.83 -34.75
CA ARG A 334 6.34 11.97 -35.64
C ARG A 334 7.27 11.57 -36.79
N VAL A 335 8.31 10.78 -36.50
CA VAL A 335 9.24 10.28 -37.52
C VAL A 335 8.53 9.35 -38.51
N PHE A 336 7.65 8.46 -38.04
CA PHE A 336 6.88 7.59 -38.93
C PHE A 336 5.96 8.38 -39.86
N GLU A 337 5.27 9.40 -39.33
CA GLU A 337 4.40 10.29 -40.12
C GLU A 337 5.19 11.04 -41.19
N ASN A 338 6.35 11.58 -40.85
CA ASN A 338 7.21 12.32 -41.78
C ASN A 338 7.83 11.44 -42.88
N LEU A 339 8.18 10.20 -42.54
CA LEU A 339 8.78 9.24 -43.49
C LEU A 339 7.72 8.43 -44.25
N GLY A 340 6.42 8.65 -43.98
CA GLY A 340 5.35 7.88 -44.58
C GLY A 340 5.37 6.39 -44.21
N ILE A 341 6.00 6.03 -43.08
CA ILE A 341 6.05 4.65 -42.59
C ILE A 341 4.68 4.31 -42.01
N LYS A 342 4.03 3.31 -42.62
CA LYS A 342 2.69 2.84 -42.23
C LYS A 342 2.74 1.35 -41.95
N TYR A 343 1.68 0.86 -41.32
CA TYR A 343 1.38 -0.56 -41.21
C TYR A 343 0.06 -0.82 -41.93
N HIS A 344 0.03 -1.83 -42.79
CA HIS A 344 -1.19 -2.29 -43.44
C HIS A 344 -1.56 -3.67 -42.90
N LEU A 345 -2.87 -3.93 -42.78
CA LEU A 345 -3.36 -5.27 -42.48
C LEU A 345 -3.23 -6.14 -43.74
N LEU A 346 -3.03 -7.44 -43.53
CA LEU A 346 -3.11 -8.42 -44.62
C LEU A 346 -4.45 -8.27 -45.37
N PRO A 347 -4.43 -8.32 -46.72
CA PRO A 347 -5.65 -8.39 -47.50
C PRO A 347 -6.52 -9.56 -47.02
N GLN A 348 -7.76 -9.27 -46.63
CA GLN A 348 -8.73 -10.31 -46.28
C GLN A 348 -9.55 -10.66 -47.52
N GLU A 349 -9.62 -11.96 -47.84
CA GLU A 349 -10.52 -12.44 -48.88
C GLU A 349 -11.97 -12.29 -48.39
N VAL A 350 -12.74 -11.44 -49.06
CA VAL A 350 -14.17 -11.27 -48.79
C VAL A 350 -14.95 -12.12 -49.78
N VAL A 351 -15.39 -13.30 -49.34
CA VAL A 351 -16.28 -14.16 -50.13
C VAL A 351 -17.71 -13.60 -50.06
N VAL A 352 -18.07 -12.76 -51.04
CA VAL A 352 -19.44 -12.23 -51.15
C VAL A 352 -20.34 -13.28 -51.82
N THR A 353 -21.09 -14.02 -51.00
CA THR A 353 -22.13 -14.93 -51.50
C THR A 353 -23.39 -14.14 -51.83
N HIS A 354 -23.68 -13.94 -53.11
CA HIS A 354 -24.97 -13.39 -53.54
C HIS A 354 -26.08 -14.44 -53.31
N PHE A 355 -26.89 -14.24 -52.27
CA PHE A 355 -28.14 -14.98 -52.11
C PHE A 355 -29.18 -14.43 -53.11
N ASN A 356 -29.34 -15.12 -54.24
CA ASN A 356 -30.47 -14.86 -55.13
C ASN A 356 -31.76 -15.34 -54.45
N PHE A 357 -32.58 -14.39 -54.00
CA PHE A 357 -33.97 -14.64 -53.59
C PHE A 357 -34.85 -14.88 -54.82
N THR A 358 -34.60 -15.95 -55.57
CA THR A 358 -35.45 -16.39 -56.68
C THR A 358 -35.77 -17.89 -56.56
N ASN A 359 -36.35 -18.26 -55.42
CA ASN A 359 -37.48 -19.19 -55.28
C ASN A 359 -37.59 -19.60 -53.81
N GLY A 360 -38.77 -19.38 -53.23
CA GLY A 360 -39.03 -19.65 -51.83
C GLY A 360 -38.80 -21.12 -51.48
N ARG A 361 -37.70 -21.40 -50.77
CA ARG A 361 -37.52 -22.43 -49.74
C ARG A 361 -36.08 -22.34 -49.24
N VAL A 362 -35.89 -21.58 -48.16
CA VAL A 362 -34.62 -21.56 -47.43
C VAL A 362 -34.59 -22.77 -46.51
N ALA A 363 -33.70 -23.73 -46.79
CA ALA A 363 -33.27 -24.71 -45.80
C ALA A 363 -32.18 -24.05 -44.95
N ILE A 364 -32.48 -23.83 -43.68
CA ILE A 364 -31.52 -23.33 -42.69
C ILE A 364 -30.55 -24.48 -42.38
N PRO A 365 -29.22 -24.30 -42.46
CA PRO A 365 -28.29 -25.31 -41.96
C PRO A 365 -28.36 -25.36 -40.44
N SER A 366 -28.62 -26.54 -39.90
CA SER A 366 -28.55 -26.87 -38.47
C SER A 366 -27.08 -26.86 -37.96
N PRO A 367 -26.86 -26.65 -36.65
CA PRO A 367 -25.73 -25.91 -36.07
C PRO A 367 -24.35 -26.54 -36.21
#